data_AF-A0A8S2F0Y7-F1
#
_entry.id   AF-A0A8S2F0Y7-F1
#
_cell.length_a   1.000
_cell.length_b   1.000
_cell.length_c   1.000
_cell.angle_alpha   90.00
_cell.angle_beta   90.00
_cell.angle_gamma   90.00
#
_symmetry.space_group_name_H-M   'P 1'
#
loop_
_entity.id
_entity.type
_entity.pdbx_description
1 polymer ?
#
loop_
_entity_poly.entity_id
_entity_poly.type
_entity_poly.pdbx_seq_one_letter_code
_entity_poly.pdbx_strand_id
1 'polypeptide(L)'
;MSNDRFTLCLLLYSISQVYVVHSAASNSLSNCNAIAAKFSTTYSNGPAASIISTTGTNVTCASLTGVSCPGSTSSGSCVFQHKLCITCYMSGSTVKIRVQSNGLPLFCPNIPSGVTLSEQNIDFSVNFNPDVSVNSPYITVTTQTAIDSTICNVSNQATPPSASGFTAISSTSNGIAGVSIDGVAILNANSANNVDPFYPSPTTIAAEHVDQCMGHPNPQNIYHYHIGSGCALSASQSASVQACATVSSCISSISTYSISQFSSYKTLTVIGIAKDGHVIYGPYDSSGNQITSGYDVC
;
A
#
# COMPACT_ATOMS: atom_id res chain seq x y z
N MET A 1 -14.69 19.87 62.04
CA MET A 1 -13.24 19.55 62.02
C MET A 1 -13.06 18.18 61.38
N SER A 2 -12.79 18.12 60.07
CA SER A 2 -12.01 17.04 59.45
C SER A 2 -11.61 17.50 58.03
N ASN A 3 -10.50 18.23 57.95
CA ASN A 3 -9.66 18.25 56.76
C ASN A 3 -9.00 16.88 56.69
N ASP A 4 -9.14 16.14 55.58
CA ASP A 4 -8.16 15.14 55.07
C ASP A 4 -8.75 14.25 53.97
N ARG A 5 -9.30 14.84 52.89
CA ARG A 5 -9.68 14.08 51.67
C ARG A 5 -9.47 14.83 50.36
N PHE A 6 -8.44 15.68 50.27
CA PHE A 6 -8.17 16.45 49.05
C PHE A 6 -6.75 16.33 48.47
N THR A 7 -5.99 15.30 48.87
CA THR A 7 -4.57 15.16 48.47
C THR A 7 -4.24 13.79 47.87
N LEU A 8 -5.19 13.12 47.22
CA LEU A 8 -4.91 11.85 46.53
C LEU A 8 -5.61 11.68 45.16
N CYS A 9 -6.08 12.78 44.55
CA CYS A 9 -6.58 12.77 43.15
C CYS A 9 -5.68 13.55 42.16
N LEU A 10 -4.58 14.15 42.62
CA LEU A 10 -3.70 15.00 41.79
C LEU A 10 -2.35 14.35 41.41
N LEU A 11 -2.13 13.08 41.76
CA LEU A 11 -0.89 12.33 41.45
C LEU A 11 -1.07 11.22 40.41
N LEU A 12 -2.23 11.17 39.72
CA LEU A 12 -2.49 10.29 38.57
C LEU A 12 -2.64 11.08 37.25
N TYR A 13 -2.17 12.34 37.21
CA TYR A 13 -2.26 13.23 36.04
C TYR A 13 -0.91 13.44 35.33
N SER A 14 0.03 12.50 35.44
CA SER A 14 1.40 12.70 34.91
C SER A 14 2.04 11.44 34.33
N ILE A 15 1.23 10.54 33.78
CA ILE A 15 1.75 9.52 32.84
C ILE A 15 0.76 9.44 31.67
N SER A 16 0.55 10.57 30.99
CA SER A 16 0.33 10.50 29.55
C SER A 16 1.65 10.02 28.96
N GLN A 17 1.86 8.69 28.95
CA GLN A 17 2.84 8.11 28.06
C GLN A 17 2.42 8.57 26.68
N VAL A 18 3.16 9.54 26.14
CA VAL A 18 3.16 9.82 24.73
C VAL A 18 3.67 8.52 24.13
N TYR A 19 2.74 7.64 23.74
CA TYR A 19 3.05 6.47 22.95
C TYR A 19 3.51 6.99 21.60
N VAL A 20 4.78 7.44 21.53
CA VAL A 20 5.44 7.65 20.25
C VAL A 20 5.46 6.27 19.63
N VAL A 21 4.54 6.04 18.70
CA VAL A 21 4.62 4.91 17.78
C VAL A 21 5.90 5.18 17.01
N HIS A 22 7.01 4.64 17.50
CA HIS A 22 8.25 4.67 16.77
C HIS A 22 7.98 3.80 15.54
N SER A 23 7.78 4.46 14.39
CA SER A 23 8.20 3.85 13.14
C SER A 23 9.60 3.29 13.37
N ALA A 24 9.83 2.02 13.07
CA ALA A 24 11.17 1.45 13.21
C ALA A 24 12.20 2.17 12.33
N ALA A 25 11.74 2.86 11.29
CA ALA A 25 12.56 3.73 10.47
C ALA A 25 12.56 5.17 11.03
N SER A 26 13.74 5.73 11.28
CA SER A 26 13.89 7.19 11.44
C SER A 26 13.79 7.92 10.09
N ASN A 27 13.52 9.22 10.11
CA ASN A 27 13.50 10.11 8.93
C ASN A 27 14.89 10.44 8.33
N SER A 28 15.88 9.57 8.51
CA SER A 28 17.25 9.77 7.99
C SER A 28 17.42 9.28 6.55
N LEU A 29 18.39 9.86 5.82
CA LEU A 29 18.70 9.44 4.44
C LEU A 29 19.16 7.98 4.39
N SER A 30 19.92 7.52 5.39
CA SER A 30 20.37 6.13 5.48
C SER A 30 19.18 5.18 5.61
N ASN A 31 18.20 5.48 6.47
CA ASN A 31 17.01 4.65 6.60
C ASN A 31 16.13 4.71 5.36
N CYS A 32 15.99 5.87 4.72
CA CYS A 32 15.29 5.98 3.44
C CYS A 32 15.92 5.04 2.40
N ASN A 33 17.24 5.06 2.24
CA ASN A 33 17.95 4.17 1.31
C ASN A 33 17.77 2.68 1.69
N ALA A 34 17.79 2.35 2.98
CA ALA A 34 17.57 0.98 3.44
C ALA A 34 16.15 0.47 3.14
N ILE A 35 15.13 1.35 3.25
CA ILE A 35 13.75 1.07 2.86
C ILE A 35 13.64 0.97 1.33
N ALA A 36 14.22 1.91 0.58
CA ALA A 36 14.21 1.91 -0.89
C ALA A 36 14.82 0.62 -1.46
N ALA A 37 15.86 0.07 -0.81
CA ALA A 37 16.48 -1.19 -1.19
C ALA A 37 15.58 -2.43 -0.99
N LYS A 38 14.43 -2.31 -0.32
CA LYS A 38 13.42 -3.38 -0.22
C LYS A 38 12.49 -3.44 -1.42
N PHE A 39 12.44 -2.39 -2.23
CA PHE A 39 11.62 -2.36 -3.43
C PHE A 39 12.32 -3.07 -4.58
N SER A 40 11.55 -3.72 -5.44
CA SER A 40 12.02 -4.42 -6.63
C SER A 40 12.35 -3.45 -7.77
N THR A 41 13.21 -2.48 -7.48
CA THR A 41 13.61 -1.40 -8.39
C THR A 41 14.24 -1.97 -9.66
N THR A 42 13.70 -1.59 -10.82
CA THR A 42 14.21 -1.97 -12.14
C THR A 42 15.02 -0.88 -12.82
N TYR A 43 14.97 0.35 -12.29
CA TYR A 43 15.75 1.48 -12.78
C TYR A 43 16.51 2.16 -11.64
N SER A 44 17.84 2.11 -11.67
CA SER A 44 18.71 2.55 -10.57
C SER A 44 19.55 3.80 -10.87
N ASN A 45 19.38 4.44 -12.04
CA ASN A 45 20.20 5.59 -12.46
C ASN A 45 19.66 6.94 -11.92
N GLY A 46 19.10 6.92 -10.72
CA GLY A 46 18.37 8.04 -10.14
C GLY A 46 16.95 8.18 -10.69
N PRO A 47 16.29 9.33 -10.46
CA PRO A 47 14.92 9.52 -10.91
C PRO A 47 14.85 9.57 -12.44
N ALA A 48 14.02 8.73 -13.03
CA ALA A 48 13.73 8.78 -14.45
C ALA A 48 12.95 10.06 -14.80
N ALA A 49 13.13 10.59 -16.01
CA ALA A 49 12.27 11.67 -16.52
C ALA A 49 10.82 11.19 -16.68
N SER A 50 10.63 9.94 -17.10
CA SER A 50 9.36 9.22 -17.13
C SER A 50 9.65 7.75 -16.93
N ILE A 51 9.03 7.12 -15.92
CA ILE A 51 9.24 5.69 -15.67
C ILE A 51 8.71 4.84 -16.83
N ILE A 52 7.65 5.29 -17.50
CA ILE A 52 7.04 4.60 -18.64
C ILE A 52 8.01 4.44 -19.81
N SER A 53 8.94 5.40 -20.02
CA SER A 53 9.95 5.31 -21.08
C SER A 53 11.19 4.48 -20.72
N THR A 54 11.29 3.98 -19.49
CA THR A 54 12.43 3.15 -19.07
C THR A 54 12.26 1.70 -19.51
N THR A 55 13.38 0.98 -19.61
CA THR A 55 13.37 -0.48 -19.72
C THR A 55 13.13 -1.06 -18.32
N GLY A 56 12.12 -1.92 -18.22
CA GLY A 56 11.79 -2.63 -17.00
C GLY A 56 12.37 -4.04 -16.95
N THR A 57 11.75 -4.89 -16.12
CA THR A 57 11.96 -6.32 -16.15
C THR A 57 10.79 -7.02 -16.84
N ASN A 58 11.07 -7.96 -17.74
CA ASN A 58 10.03 -8.74 -18.40
C ASN A 58 9.29 -9.64 -17.41
N VAL A 59 7.96 -9.57 -17.44
CA VAL A 59 7.05 -10.54 -16.82
C VAL A 59 6.38 -11.31 -17.94
N THR A 60 6.54 -12.64 -17.96
CA THR A 60 6.06 -13.52 -19.03
C THR A 60 4.94 -14.40 -18.54
N CYS A 61 3.73 -14.20 -19.05
CA CYS A 61 2.54 -14.92 -18.66
C CYS A 61 2.13 -15.90 -19.75
N ALA A 62 2.31 -17.19 -19.47
CA ALA A 62 1.99 -18.28 -20.40
C ALA A 62 0.52 -18.27 -20.85
N SER A 63 -0.37 -17.75 -19.99
CA SER A 63 -1.78 -17.57 -20.29
C SER A 63 -2.31 -16.36 -19.52
N LEU A 64 -2.63 -15.27 -20.23
CA LEU A 64 -3.62 -14.29 -19.78
C LEU A 64 -4.87 -14.50 -20.64
N THR A 65 -5.60 -15.58 -20.37
CA THR A 65 -6.83 -15.88 -21.12
C THR A 65 -7.86 -14.77 -20.92
N GLY A 66 -8.29 -14.16 -22.03
CA GLY A 66 -9.34 -13.15 -22.05
C GLY A 66 -8.89 -11.72 -21.75
N VAL A 67 -7.58 -11.45 -21.72
CA VAL A 67 -7.03 -10.13 -21.34
C VAL A 67 -6.19 -9.57 -22.48
N SER A 68 -6.30 -8.25 -22.73
CA SER A 68 -5.36 -7.58 -23.62
C SER A 68 -4.01 -7.39 -22.91
N CYS A 69 -2.95 -7.95 -23.48
CA CYS A 69 -1.60 -7.86 -22.93
C CYS A 69 -1.11 -6.41 -22.93
N PRO A 70 -0.67 -5.83 -21.79
CA PRO A 70 -0.17 -4.45 -21.75
C PRO A 70 1.14 -4.24 -22.51
N GLY A 71 1.83 -5.32 -22.87
CA GLY A 71 3.06 -5.29 -23.66
C GLY A 71 2.87 -5.96 -25.02
N SER A 72 3.58 -7.07 -25.21
CA SER A 72 3.59 -7.82 -26.48
C SER A 72 3.20 -9.27 -26.26
N THR A 73 2.60 -9.88 -27.27
CA THR A 73 2.36 -11.33 -27.26
C THR A 73 3.49 -12.03 -28.02
N SER A 74 4.20 -12.94 -27.36
CA SER A 74 5.28 -13.73 -27.95
C SER A 74 5.00 -15.22 -27.73
N SER A 75 4.88 -15.98 -28.82
CA SER A 75 4.59 -17.43 -28.77
C SER A 75 3.37 -17.80 -27.90
N GLY A 76 2.31 -16.98 -27.96
CA GLY A 76 1.09 -17.17 -27.16
C GLY A 76 1.19 -16.72 -25.70
N SER A 77 2.38 -16.33 -25.22
CA SER A 77 2.57 -15.74 -23.89
C SER A 77 2.45 -14.22 -23.96
N CYS A 78 1.79 -13.61 -22.98
CA CYS A 78 1.84 -12.16 -22.79
C CYS A 78 3.15 -11.79 -22.10
N VAL A 79 3.89 -10.83 -22.65
CA VAL A 79 5.10 -10.28 -22.07
C VAL A 79 4.90 -8.79 -21.84
N PHE A 80 4.98 -8.35 -20.59
CA PHE A 80 4.95 -6.94 -20.23
C PHE A 80 6.16 -6.57 -19.38
N GLN A 81 6.40 -5.28 -19.22
CA GLN A 81 7.52 -4.75 -18.46
C GLN A 81 7.03 -4.31 -17.08
N HIS A 82 7.59 -4.85 -16.01
CA HIS A 82 7.46 -4.24 -14.69
C HIS A 82 8.50 -3.12 -14.56
N LYS A 83 8.08 -1.91 -14.18
CA LYS A 83 8.98 -0.74 -14.10
C LYS A 83 8.80 -0.05 -12.75
N LEU A 84 9.88 0.03 -11.99
CA LEU A 84 9.90 0.66 -10.66
C LEU A 84 11.21 1.38 -10.41
N CYS A 85 11.13 2.60 -9.87
CA CYS A 85 12.26 3.40 -9.42
C CYS A 85 11.93 4.05 -8.09
N ILE A 86 12.71 3.73 -7.06
CA ILE A 86 12.63 4.37 -5.75
C ILE A 86 13.93 5.12 -5.51
N THR A 87 13.81 6.41 -5.18
CA THR A 87 14.98 7.25 -4.91
C THR A 87 14.80 8.05 -3.65
N CYS A 88 15.87 8.16 -2.88
CA CYS A 88 15.94 8.98 -1.68
C CYS A 88 16.93 10.12 -1.87
N TYR A 89 16.59 11.32 -1.42
CA TYR A 89 17.44 12.48 -1.56
C TYR A 89 17.17 13.52 -0.47
N MET A 90 18.14 14.41 -0.24
CA MET A 90 17.98 15.57 0.63
C MET A 90 17.36 16.72 -0.17
N SER A 91 16.35 17.36 0.40
CA SER A 91 15.81 18.64 -0.07
C SER A 91 15.91 19.64 1.09
N GLY A 92 17.00 20.40 1.13
CA GLY A 92 17.38 21.16 2.32
C GLY A 92 17.74 20.23 3.47
N SER A 93 17.06 20.37 4.61
CA SER A 93 17.20 19.48 5.78
C SER A 93 16.26 18.27 5.77
N THR A 94 15.35 18.19 4.81
CA THR A 94 14.30 17.15 4.77
C THR A 94 14.71 16.03 3.85
N VAL A 95 14.64 14.79 4.33
CA VAL A 95 14.79 13.60 3.48
C VAL A 95 13.49 13.40 2.71
N LYS A 96 13.58 13.24 1.40
CA LYS A 96 12.45 12.89 0.54
C LYS A 96 12.65 11.52 -0.08
N ILE A 97 11.55 10.82 -0.30
CA ILE A 97 11.46 9.62 -1.13
C ILE A 97 10.61 9.95 -2.36
N ARG A 98 11.11 9.63 -3.54
CA ARG A 98 10.37 9.69 -4.80
C ARG A 98 10.11 8.29 -5.30
N VAL A 99 8.85 8.05 -5.66
CA VAL A 99 8.33 6.79 -6.15
C VAL A 99 7.94 6.97 -7.60
N GLN A 100 8.47 6.14 -8.48
CA GLN A 100 8.07 6.08 -9.88
C GLN A 100 7.74 4.64 -10.26
N SER A 101 6.52 4.38 -10.72
CA SER A 101 6.07 3.04 -11.09
C SER A 101 5.20 3.08 -12.33
N ASN A 102 5.19 2.00 -13.12
CA ASN A 102 4.19 1.79 -14.16
C ASN A 102 2.93 1.05 -13.66
N GLY A 103 2.85 0.73 -12.37
CA GLY A 103 1.69 0.12 -11.72
C GLY A 103 1.45 -1.36 -12.04
N LEU A 104 2.32 -2.00 -12.83
CA LEU A 104 2.19 -3.42 -13.19
C LEU A 104 2.90 -4.32 -12.16
N PRO A 105 2.32 -5.47 -11.78
CA PRO A 105 2.92 -6.40 -10.82
C PRO A 105 4.15 -7.12 -11.40
N LEU A 106 4.94 -7.74 -10.53
CA LEU A 106 6.06 -8.62 -10.92
C LEU A 106 5.64 -10.05 -11.28
N PHE A 107 4.35 -10.36 -11.21
CA PHE A 107 3.78 -11.68 -11.46
C PHE A 107 2.67 -11.60 -12.50
N CYS A 108 2.11 -12.75 -12.86
CA CYS A 108 1.02 -12.84 -13.83
C CYS A 108 -0.33 -12.86 -13.11
N PRO A 109 -1.03 -11.70 -13.03
CA PRO A 109 -2.26 -11.57 -12.26
C PRO A 109 -3.37 -12.43 -12.86
N ASN A 110 -4.31 -12.88 -12.01
CA ASN A 110 -5.54 -13.48 -12.50
C ASN A 110 -6.55 -12.37 -12.80
N ILE A 111 -6.83 -12.16 -14.07
CA ILE A 111 -7.72 -11.08 -14.52
C ILE A 111 -8.94 -11.70 -15.22
N PRO A 112 -10.17 -11.25 -14.91
CA PRO A 112 -11.37 -11.71 -15.59
C PRO A 112 -11.32 -11.49 -17.11
N SER A 113 -11.93 -12.41 -17.85
CA SER A 113 -12.04 -12.28 -19.31
C SER A 113 -12.80 -11.00 -19.70
N GLY A 114 -12.27 -10.30 -20.71
CA GLY A 114 -12.79 -9.03 -21.21
C GLY A 114 -12.20 -7.79 -20.52
N VAL A 115 -11.43 -7.96 -19.45
CA VAL A 115 -10.74 -6.85 -18.78
C VAL A 115 -9.33 -6.71 -19.35
N THR A 116 -8.84 -5.47 -19.45
CA THR A 116 -7.48 -5.18 -19.92
C THR A 116 -6.59 -4.84 -18.72
N LEU A 117 -5.29 -5.04 -18.86
CA LEU A 117 -4.29 -4.50 -17.95
C LEU A 117 -3.56 -3.35 -18.66
N SER A 118 -3.25 -2.27 -17.95
CA SER A 118 -2.62 -1.09 -18.53
C SER A 118 -1.57 -0.50 -17.60
N GLU A 119 -0.51 0.07 -18.18
CA GLU A 119 0.45 0.85 -17.42
C GLU A 119 -0.20 2.13 -16.88
N GLN A 120 0.19 2.52 -15.67
CA GLN A 120 -0.11 3.83 -15.08
C GLN A 120 1.18 4.55 -14.74
N ASN A 121 1.37 5.78 -15.22
CA ASN A 121 2.52 6.59 -14.83
C ASN A 121 2.36 7.16 -13.41
N ILE A 122 2.74 6.39 -12.40
CA ILE A 122 2.74 6.83 -11.00
C ILE A 122 4.09 7.52 -10.74
N ASP A 123 4.06 8.81 -10.42
CA ASP A 123 5.26 9.58 -10.07
C ASP A 123 4.94 10.65 -9.02
N PHE A 124 5.45 10.46 -7.81
CA PHE A 124 5.31 11.42 -6.73
C PHE A 124 6.54 11.44 -5.82
N SER A 125 6.72 12.55 -5.11
CA SER A 125 7.68 12.66 -4.01
C SER A 125 7.01 13.09 -2.72
N VAL A 126 7.51 12.59 -1.60
CA VAL A 126 7.03 12.88 -0.23
C VAL A 126 8.22 13.01 0.70
N ASN A 127 8.03 13.68 1.83
CA ASN A 127 8.95 13.65 2.96
C ASN A 127 9.00 12.21 3.47
N PHE A 128 10.19 11.66 3.69
CA PHE A 128 10.34 10.29 4.12
C PHE A 128 10.09 10.19 5.63
N ASN A 129 9.09 9.38 5.99
CA ASN A 129 8.69 9.06 7.36
C ASN A 129 8.67 10.31 8.27
N PRO A 130 7.87 11.35 7.91
CA PRO A 130 7.86 12.60 8.64
C PRO A 130 7.43 12.37 10.10
N ASP A 131 8.01 13.13 11.03
CA ASP A 131 7.61 13.04 12.43
C ASP A 131 6.19 13.59 12.59
N VAL A 132 5.21 12.70 12.68
CA VAL A 132 3.83 13.05 13.01
C VAL A 132 3.58 12.77 14.48
N SER A 133 2.99 13.73 15.18
CA SER A 133 2.50 13.49 16.53
C SER A 133 1.32 12.53 16.43
N VAL A 134 1.51 11.30 16.92
CA VAL A 134 0.47 10.27 17.06
C VAL A 134 -0.74 10.73 17.88
N ASN A 135 -0.56 11.73 18.75
CA ASN A 135 -1.62 12.34 19.56
C ASN A 135 -2.26 13.57 18.89
N SER A 136 -1.83 13.91 17.68
CA SER A 136 -2.37 15.00 16.89
C SER A 136 -2.72 14.45 15.50
N PRO A 137 -3.74 13.57 15.40
CA PRO A 137 -4.20 13.11 14.11
C PRO A 137 -4.51 14.33 13.23
N TYR A 138 -4.17 14.25 11.95
CA TYR A 138 -4.41 15.34 11.00
C TYR A 138 -5.88 15.78 11.00
N ILE A 139 -6.78 14.83 11.27
CA ILE A 139 -8.21 15.05 11.45
C ILE A 139 -8.59 14.52 12.82
N THR A 140 -9.08 15.40 13.70
CA THR A 140 -9.69 14.99 14.96
C THR A 140 -11.14 14.58 14.68
N VAL A 141 -11.43 13.28 14.78
CA VAL A 141 -12.77 12.72 14.61
C VAL A 141 -13.39 12.45 15.99
N THR A 142 -14.56 13.03 16.25
CA THR A 142 -15.26 12.90 17.55
C THR A 142 -16.64 12.25 17.44
N THR A 143 -17.10 11.98 16.22
CA THR A 143 -18.41 11.36 15.95
C THR A 143 -18.25 10.22 14.95
N GLN A 144 -19.17 9.24 15.01
CA GLN A 144 -19.18 8.14 14.04
C GLN A 144 -19.32 8.67 12.60
N THR A 145 -20.16 9.68 12.36
CA THR A 145 -20.29 10.31 11.04
C THR A 145 -19.00 10.93 10.56
N ALA A 146 -18.21 11.55 11.45
CA ALA A 146 -16.90 12.09 11.09
C ALA A 146 -15.90 10.97 10.77
N ILE A 147 -15.90 9.88 11.54
CA ILE A 147 -15.11 8.67 11.26
C ILE A 147 -15.48 8.11 9.89
N ASP A 148 -16.77 7.85 9.65
CA ASP A 148 -17.26 7.32 8.37
C ASP A 148 -16.91 8.25 7.20
N SER A 149 -17.09 9.57 7.38
CA SER A 149 -16.73 10.54 6.35
C SER A 149 -15.22 10.61 6.08
N THR A 150 -14.39 10.20 7.05
CA THR A 150 -12.93 10.24 6.98
C THR A 150 -12.35 8.94 6.43
N ILE A 151 -12.83 7.79 6.93
CA ILE A 151 -12.30 6.46 6.61
C ILE A 151 -13.06 5.85 5.43
N CYS A 152 -14.39 5.96 5.40
CA CYS A 152 -15.27 5.32 4.42
C CYS A 152 -15.55 6.19 3.19
N ASN A 153 -14.60 7.06 2.81
CA ASN A 153 -14.70 7.92 1.63
C ASN A 153 -13.45 7.79 0.77
N VAL A 154 -13.60 7.18 -0.40
CA VAL A 154 -12.50 6.96 -1.35
C VAL A 154 -11.79 8.24 -1.79
N SER A 155 -12.47 9.38 -1.70
CA SER A 155 -11.93 10.68 -2.12
C SER A 155 -10.94 11.28 -1.12
N ASN A 156 -10.91 10.81 0.12
CA ASN A 156 -10.04 11.40 1.15
C ASN A 156 -8.56 11.10 0.94
N GLN A 157 -8.23 10.12 0.10
CA GLN A 157 -6.86 9.80 -0.33
C GLN A 157 -6.28 10.85 -1.29
N ALA A 158 -7.12 11.76 -1.81
CA ALA A 158 -6.69 12.77 -2.78
C ALA A 158 -5.63 13.71 -2.20
N THR A 159 -5.78 14.11 -0.94
CA THR A 159 -4.96 15.14 -0.30
C THR A 159 -4.30 14.60 0.96
N PRO A 160 -3.04 14.11 0.88
CA PRO A 160 -2.30 13.72 2.06
C PRO A 160 -2.02 14.94 2.96
N PRO A 161 -1.74 14.74 4.26
CA PRO A 161 -1.41 15.84 5.18
C PRO A 161 -0.28 16.72 4.65
N SER A 162 -0.31 18.03 4.86
CA SER A 162 0.73 18.95 4.34
C SER A 162 2.14 18.60 4.83
N ALA A 163 2.27 18.03 6.03
CA ALA A 163 3.52 17.53 6.60
C ALA A 163 4.18 16.43 5.74
N SER A 164 3.40 15.73 4.91
CA SER A 164 3.93 14.76 3.95
C SER A 164 4.81 15.38 2.87
N GLY A 165 4.72 16.70 2.63
CA GLY A 165 5.42 17.33 1.52
C GLY A 165 5.13 16.68 0.16
N PHE A 166 3.94 16.09 0.01
CA PHE A 166 3.50 15.40 -1.20
C PHE A 166 3.57 16.32 -2.42
N THR A 167 4.15 15.80 -3.50
CA THR A 167 4.23 16.47 -4.79
C THR A 167 4.00 15.44 -5.88
N ALA A 168 2.86 15.52 -6.55
CA ALA A 168 2.61 14.77 -7.77
C ALA A 168 3.45 15.35 -8.90
N ILE A 169 4.24 14.51 -9.55
CA ILE A 169 5.13 14.89 -10.66
C ILE A 169 4.50 14.48 -12.00
N SER A 170 3.76 13.37 -12.01
CA SER A 170 2.86 12.96 -13.09
C SER A 170 1.39 13.00 -12.64
N SER A 171 0.47 12.64 -13.54
CA SER A 171 -0.94 12.42 -13.19
C SER A 171 -1.09 11.18 -12.29
N THR A 172 -0.98 11.38 -10.97
CA THR A 172 -1.30 10.35 -9.99
C THR A 172 -2.80 10.28 -9.75
N SER A 173 -3.40 9.09 -9.72
CA SER A 173 -4.81 8.93 -9.35
C SER A 173 -5.03 9.39 -7.91
N ASN A 174 -6.14 10.11 -7.66
CA ASN A 174 -6.55 10.53 -6.32
C ASN A 174 -6.82 9.33 -5.39
N GLY A 175 -7.09 8.15 -5.94
CA GLY A 175 -7.37 6.95 -5.16
C GLY A 175 -6.12 6.22 -4.63
N ILE A 176 -4.91 6.61 -5.04
CA ILE A 176 -3.68 5.95 -4.59
C ILE A 176 -3.37 6.35 -3.15
N ALA A 177 -3.36 5.38 -2.26
CA ALA A 177 -2.93 5.49 -0.87
C ALA A 177 -1.42 5.30 -0.70
N GLY A 178 -0.80 4.50 -1.57
CA GLY A 178 0.61 4.20 -1.54
C GLY A 178 1.06 3.34 -2.71
N VAL A 179 2.32 2.92 -2.66
CA VAL A 179 2.89 2.00 -3.63
C VAL A 179 3.58 0.89 -2.86
N SER A 180 3.27 -0.35 -3.23
CA SER A 180 3.86 -1.55 -2.63
C SER A 180 5.28 -1.80 -3.17
N ILE A 181 6.02 -2.69 -2.52
CA ILE A 181 7.43 -2.98 -2.87
C ILE A 181 7.63 -3.57 -4.27
N ASP A 182 6.59 -4.13 -4.88
CA ASP A 182 6.56 -4.61 -6.26
C ASP A 182 6.00 -3.56 -7.23
N GLY A 183 5.87 -2.30 -6.79
CA GLY A 183 5.44 -1.18 -7.62
C GLY A 183 3.94 -1.09 -7.89
N VAL A 184 3.13 -2.04 -7.41
CA VAL A 184 1.67 -1.98 -7.58
C VAL A 184 1.08 -0.89 -6.68
N ALA A 185 0.11 -0.15 -7.22
CA ALA A 185 -0.63 0.84 -6.46
C ALA A 185 -1.41 0.18 -5.32
N ILE A 186 -1.33 0.75 -4.13
CA ILE A 186 -2.26 0.47 -3.04
C ILE A 186 -3.31 1.56 -3.12
N LEU A 187 -4.56 1.19 -3.40
CA LEU A 187 -5.69 2.13 -3.41
C LEU A 187 -6.33 2.23 -2.02
N ASN A 188 -7.39 3.04 -1.92
CA ASN A 188 -8.20 3.13 -0.71
C ASN A 188 -8.70 1.76 -0.26
N ALA A 189 -8.77 1.53 1.06
CA ALA A 189 -9.38 0.34 1.66
C ALA A 189 -10.79 0.03 1.14
N ASN A 190 -11.56 1.06 0.76
CA ASN A 190 -12.90 0.95 0.22
C ASN A 190 -12.89 0.84 -1.31
N SER A 191 -13.84 0.07 -1.82
CA SER A 191 -14.25 0.03 -3.22
C SER A 191 -14.75 1.39 -3.73
N ALA A 192 -14.89 1.51 -5.05
CA ALA A 192 -15.52 2.68 -5.69
C ALA A 192 -16.95 2.98 -5.20
N ASN A 193 -17.60 2.01 -4.55
CA ASN A 193 -18.93 2.16 -3.95
C ASN A 193 -18.89 2.64 -2.49
N ASN A 194 -17.71 3.03 -1.96
CA ASN A 194 -17.49 3.42 -0.56
C ASN A 194 -17.86 2.32 0.46
N VAL A 195 -17.58 1.07 0.11
CA VAL A 195 -17.77 -0.10 0.99
C VAL A 195 -16.53 -0.97 0.95
N ASP A 196 -16.35 -1.82 1.97
CA ASP A 196 -15.32 -2.87 1.98
C ASP A 196 -15.44 -3.73 0.69
N PRO A 197 -14.37 -3.84 -0.13
CA PRO A 197 -14.42 -4.56 -1.39
C PRO A 197 -14.56 -6.09 -1.20
N PHE A 198 -14.18 -6.61 -0.04
CA PHE A 198 -14.22 -8.04 0.28
C PHE A 198 -15.50 -8.44 1.03
N TYR A 199 -16.02 -7.56 1.89
CA TYR A 199 -17.21 -7.77 2.71
C TYR A 199 -18.19 -6.58 2.64
N PRO A 200 -18.72 -6.25 1.45
CA PRO A 200 -19.51 -5.06 1.26
C PRO A 200 -20.82 -5.08 2.06
N SER A 201 -21.18 -3.91 2.60
CA SER A 201 -22.48 -3.66 3.24
C SER A 201 -23.10 -2.40 2.63
N PRO A 202 -24.34 -2.44 2.12
CA PRO A 202 -25.29 -3.57 2.17
C PRO A 202 -24.91 -4.73 1.23
N THR A 203 -25.42 -5.93 1.51
CA THR A 203 -25.17 -7.18 0.75
C THR A 203 -25.69 -7.16 -0.70
N THR A 204 -26.37 -6.08 -1.11
CA THR A 204 -26.77 -5.83 -2.50
C THR A 204 -25.60 -5.42 -3.39
N ILE A 205 -24.47 -4.99 -2.80
CA ILE A 205 -23.24 -4.71 -3.53
C ILE A 205 -22.43 -6.01 -3.57
N ALA A 206 -22.01 -6.43 -4.76
CA ALA A 206 -21.18 -7.62 -4.92
C ALA A 206 -19.76 -7.35 -4.41
N ALA A 207 -19.17 -8.33 -3.72
CA ALA A 207 -17.74 -8.31 -3.40
C ALA A 207 -16.93 -8.26 -4.70
N GLU A 208 -15.81 -7.55 -4.67
CA GLU A 208 -14.93 -7.41 -5.81
C GLU A 208 -14.17 -8.71 -6.07
N HIS A 209 -13.93 -9.00 -7.35
CA HIS A 209 -13.22 -10.21 -7.75
C HIS A 209 -11.72 -9.99 -7.66
N VAL A 210 -11.07 -10.65 -6.70
CA VAL A 210 -9.62 -10.56 -6.49
C VAL A 210 -8.90 -11.86 -6.83
N ASP A 211 -7.64 -11.73 -7.22
CA ASP A 211 -6.76 -12.88 -7.40
C ASP A 211 -6.17 -13.37 -6.05
N GLN A 212 -5.34 -14.41 -6.12
CA GLN A 212 -4.65 -15.00 -4.98
C GLN A 212 -3.73 -13.99 -4.25
N CYS A 213 -3.40 -12.87 -4.89
CA CYS A 213 -2.57 -11.79 -4.38
C CYS A 213 -3.37 -10.64 -3.81
N MET A 214 -4.70 -10.78 -3.69
CA MET A 214 -5.61 -9.76 -3.15
C MET A 214 -5.64 -8.49 -4.01
N GLY A 215 -5.30 -8.62 -5.29
CA GLY A 215 -5.34 -7.53 -6.25
C GLY A 215 -6.27 -7.81 -7.42
N HIS A 216 -6.64 -6.74 -8.12
CA HIS A 216 -7.43 -6.78 -9.35
C HIS A 216 -7.30 -5.47 -10.12
N PRO A 217 -7.66 -5.44 -11.41
CA PRO A 217 -7.79 -4.21 -12.17
C PRO A 217 -9.03 -3.40 -11.76
N ASN A 218 -8.91 -2.08 -11.76
CA ASN A 218 -10.04 -1.16 -11.70
C ASN A 218 -10.68 -0.95 -13.09
N PRO A 219 -11.79 -0.19 -13.22
CA PRO A 219 -12.41 0.10 -14.52
C PRO A 219 -11.51 0.83 -15.53
N GLN A 220 -10.40 1.43 -15.09
CA GLN A 220 -9.37 2.04 -15.93
C GLN A 220 -8.23 1.07 -16.27
N ASN A 221 -8.41 -0.23 -16.03
CA ASN A 221 -7.46 -1.30 -16.33
C ASN A 221 -6.16 -1.24 -15.51
N ILE A 222 -6.18 -0.56 -14.36
CA ILE A 222 -5.02 -0.44 -13.47
C ILE A 222 -5.11 -1.49 -12.38
N TYR A 223 -4.16 -2.41 -12.35
CA TYR A 223 -4.04 -3.40 -11.28
C TYR A 223 -3.61 -2.73 -9.99
N HIS A 224 -4.25 -3.11 -8.89
CA HIS A 224 -4.00 -2.53 -7.58
C HIS A 224 -4.33 -3.50 -6.46
N TYR A 225 -3.90 -3.12 -5.26
CA TYR A 225 -4.27 -3.75 -4.01
C TYR A 225 -5.18 -2.83 -3.20
N HIS A 226 -6.14 -3.41 -2.48
CA HIS A 226 -6.85 -2.73 -1.38
C HIS A 226 -6.15 -2.95 -0.04
N ILE A 227 -5.44 -4.07 0.12
CA ILE A 227 -4.75 -4.50 1.34
C ILE A 227 -3.34 -4.98 1.02
N GLY A 228 -2.49 -5.14 2.04
CA GLY A 228 -1.14 -5.68 1.84
C GLY A 228 -1.14 -7.05 1.13
N SER A 229 -0.40 -7.18 0.03
CA SER A 229 -0.24 -8.44 -0.71
C SER A 229 1.06 -9.15 -0.35
N GLY A 230 0.98 -10.39 0.12
CA GLY A 230 2.17 -11.21 0.32
C GLY A 230 2.84 -11.67 -0.99
N CYS A 231 2.13 -11.56 -2.12
CA CYS A 231 2.74 -11.79 -3.44
C CYS A 231 3.80 -10.75 -3.77
N ALA A 232 3.65 -9.51 -3.29
CA ALA A 232 4.67 -8.48 -3.48
C ALA A 232 6.03 -8.87 -2.87
N LEU A 233 6.04 -9.77 -1.87
CA LEU A 233 7.25 -10.28 -1.20
C LEU A 233 7.78 -11.59 -1.79
N SER A 234 6.89 -12.44 -2.29
CA SER A 234 7.19 -13.86 -2.55
C SER A 234 6.98 -14.30 -3.99
N ALA A 235 6.27 -13.51 -4.80
CA ALA A 235 6.00 -13.91 -6.16
C ALA A 235 7.27 -13.86 -6.99
N SER A 236 7.66 -15.01 -7.54
CA SER A 236 8.68 -15.06 -8.55
C SER A 236 8.18 -14.36 -9.81
N GLN A 237 9.10 -13.70 -10.52
CA GLN A 237 8.81 -13.18 -11.85
C GLN A 237 8.12 -14.26 -12.69
N SER A 238 7.00 -13.91 -13.31
CA SER A 238 6.24 -14.80 -14.21
C SER A 238 5.44 -15.94 -13.55
N ALA A 239 5.30 -15.97 -12.22
CA ALA A 239 4.36 -16.90 -11.59
C ALA A 239 2.91 -16.50 -11.94
N SER A 240 2.14 -17.43 -12.51
CA SER A 240 0.70 -17.28 -12.68
C SER A 240 -0.01 -17.50 -11.35
N VAL A 241 -0.80 -16.50 -10.95
CA VAL A 241 -1.59 -16.57 -9.73
C VAL A 241 -3.02 -16.99 -10.08
N GLN A 242 -3.70 -17.64 -9.13
CA GLN A 242 -5.06 -18.12 -9.33
C GLN A 242 -6.09 -17.05 -8.96
N ALA A 243 -7.35 -17.24 -9.35
CA ALA A 243 -8.43 -16.46 -8.76
C ALA A 243 -8.58 -16.83 -7.28
N CYS A 244 -8.87 -15.87 -6.40
CA CYS A 244 -9.15 -16.19 -5.00
C CYS A 244 -10.31 -17.19 -4.87
N ALA A 245 -11.31 -17.08 -5.76
CA ALA A 245 -12.46 -17.97 -5.81
C ALA A 245 -12.12 -19.47 -6.05
N THR A 246 -10.92 -19.77 -6.59
CA THR A 246 -10.47 -21.16 -6.81
C THR A 246 -9.52 -21.66 -5.72
N VAL A 247 -9.14 -20.80 -4.76
CA VAL A 247 -8.25 -21.14 -3.65
C VAL A 247 -9.09 -21.28 -2.37
N SER A 248 -9.25 -22.51 -1.88
CA SER A 248 -10.17 -22.82 -0.76
C SER A 248 -9.89 -21.99 0.51
N SER A 249 -8.63 -21.80 0.86
CA SER A 249 -8.23 -20.95 1.99
C SER A 249 -8.62 -19.48 1.77
N CYS A 250 -8.55 -19.00 0.53
CA CYS A 250 -8.85 -17.61 0.17
C CYS A 250 -10.35 -17.32 0.26
N ILE A 251 -11.19 -18.12 -0.41
CA ILE A 251 -12.64 -17.91 -0.41
C ILE A 251 -13.28 -18.15 0.96
N SER A 252 -12.68 -19.00 1.81
CA SER A 252 -13.23 -19.28 3.14
C SER A 252 -13.09 -18.11 4.12
N SER A 253 -11.98 -17.36 4.05
CA SER A 253 -11.72 -16.19 4.89
C SER A 253 -10.60 -15.37 4.26
N ILE A 254 -10.97 -14.30 3.55
CA ILE A 254 -10.01 -13.40 2.89
C ILE A 254 -9.06 -12.78 3.91
N SER A 255 -9.54 -12.38 5.09
CA SER A 255 -8.71 -11.81 6.15
C SER A 255 -7.68 -12.81 6.69
N THR A 256 -8.09 -14.03 7.02
CA THR A 256 -7.16 -15.07 7.50
C THR A 256 -6.16 -15.43 6.39
N TYR A 257 -6.66 -15.52 5.16
CA TYR A 257 -5.84 -15.83 4.00
C TYR A 257 -4.79 -14.75 3.74
N SER A 258 -5.16 -13.47 3.72
CA SER A 258 -4.24 -12.36 3.47
C SER A 258 -3.12 -12.33 4.50
N ILE A 259 -3.44 -12.52 5.79
CA ILE A 259 -2.44 -12.63 6.86
C ILE A 259 -1.53 -13.85 6.65
N SER A 260 -2.09 -14.99 6.24
CA SER A 260 -1.32 -16.22 6.04
C SER A 260 -0.23 -16.10 4.95
N GLN A 261 -0.40 -15.18 4.00
CA GLN A 261 0.62 -14.89 2.98
C GLN A 261 1.90 -14.30 3.59
N PHE A 262 1.82 -13.74 4.80
CA PHE A 262 2.95 -13.20 5.55
C PHE A 262 3.55 -14.20 6.55
N SER A 263 3.16 -15.48 6.49
CA SER A 263 3.62 -16.50 7.46
C SER A 263 5.13 -16.72 7.48
N SER A 264 5.83 -16.44 6.37
CA SER A 264 7.30 -16.46 6.28
C SER A 264 7.97 -15.13 6.65
N TYR A 265 7.17 -14.11 6.95
CA TYR A 265 7.58 -12.72 7.18
C TYR A 265 7.05 -12.22 8.54
N LYS A 266 7.18 -13.07 9.58
CA LYS A 266 6.77 -12.76 10.97
C LYS A 266 7.77 -11.85 11.69
N THR A 267 8.09 -10.75 11.03
CA THR A 267 8.92 -9.65 11.53
C THR A 267 8.36 -8.37 10.94
N LEU A 268 8.80 -7.22 11.47
CA LEU A 268 8.46 -5.92 10.91
C LEU A 268 9.00 -5.79 9.47
N THR A 269 8.16 -6.13 8.50
CA THR A 269 8.52 -6.32 7.10
C THR A 269 7.98 -5.16 6.29
N VAL A 270 8.83 -4.49 5.51
CA VAL A 270 8.42 -3.42 4.61
C VAL A 270 7.62 -4.00 3.46
N ILE A 271 6.43 -3.48 3.22
CA ILE A 271 5.55 -3.89 2.12
C ILE A 271 5.19 -2.74 1.18
N GLY A 272 5.49 -1.49 1.55
CA GLY A 272 5.29 -0.34 0.67
C GLY A 272 5.65 0.99 1.31
N ILE A 273 5.28 2.07 0.63
CA ILE A 273 5.38 3.45 1.07
C ILE A 273 4.05 4.16 0.81
N ALA A 274 3.52 4.85 1.81
CA ALA A 274 2.29 5.60 1.72
C ALA A 274 2.51 6.96 1.04
N LYS A 275 1.42 7.52 0.51
CA LYS A 275 1.38 8.83 -0.15
C LYS A 275 1.64 9.99 0.81
N ASP A 276 1.61 9.74 2.11
CA ASP A 276 2.00 10.70 3.14
C ASP A 276 3.47 10.58 3.59
N GLY A 277 4.20 9.57 3.06
CA GLY A 277 5.61 9.34 3.34
C GLY A 277 5.92 8.29 4.41
N HIS A 278 4.90 7.71 5.06
CA HIS A 278 5.13 6.65 6.04
C HIS A 278 5.44 5.31 5.37
N VAL A 279 6.29 4.53 6.03
CA VAL A 279 6.59 3.16 5.62
C VAL A 279 5.38 2.28 5.94
N ILE A 280 4.94 1.50 4.96
CA ILE A 280 3.87 0.51 5.13
C ILE A 280 4.53 -0.81 5.53
N TYR A 281 4.13 -1.35 6.68
CA TYR A 281 4.64 -2.62 7.20
C TYR A 281 3.59 -3.73 7.07
N GLY A 282 4.07 -4.98 7.01
CA GLY A 282 3.25 -6.18 7.09
C GLY A 282 2.60 -6.35 8.47
N PRO A 283 1.80 -7.42 8.65
CA PRO A 283 0.91 -7.57 9.80
C PRO A 283 1.63 -7.98 11.10
N TYR A 284 2.96 -7.97 11.15
CA TYR A 284 3.74 -8.45 12.29
C TYR A 284 4.68 -7.35 12.81
N ASP A 285 4.82 -7.27 14.13
CA ASP A 285 5.78 -6.40 14.79
C ASP A 285 7.22 -6.96 14.73
N SER A 286 8.19 -6.25 15.32
CA SER A 286 9.59 -6.67 15.37
C SER A 286 9.84 -7.93 16.22
N SER A 287 8.89 -8.30 17.08
CA SER A 287 8.91 -9.51 17.91
C SER A 287 8.18 -10.69 17.24
N GLY A 288 7.59 -10.47 16.06
CA GLY A 288 6.82 -11.46 15.32
C GLY A 288 5.39 -11.67 15.83
N ASN A 289 4.88 -10.77 16.69
CA ASN A 289 3.48 -10.79 17.08
C ASN A 289 2.63 -10.18 15.98
N GLN A 290 1.47 -10.76 15.73
CA GLN A 290 0.51 -10.18 14.80
C GLN A 290 -0.05 -8.89 15.41
N ILE A 291 -0.04 -7.82 14.62
CA ILE A 291 -0.66 -6.55 14.94
C ILE A 291 -2.16 -6.69 14.65
N THR A 292 -2.97 -6.66 15.71
CA THR A 292 -4.43 -6.73 15.61
C THR A 292 -5.12 -5.38 15.81
N SER A 293 -4.35 -4.34 16.14
CA SER A 293 -4.80 -2.95 16.29
C SER A 293 -3.61 -1.99 16.24
N GLY A 294 -3.83 -0.72 15.86
CA GLY A 294 -2.87 0.36 16.09
C GLY A 294 -1.92 0.75 14.94
N TYR A 295 -2.03 0.13 13.76
CA TYR A 295 -1.38 0.59 12.54
C TYR A 295 -2.40 0.67 11.40
N ASP A 296 -2.15 1.57 10.43
CA ASP A 296 -3.01 1.83 9.27
C ASP A 296 -3.62 0.55 8.71
N VAL A 297 -4.92 0.38 8.98
CA VAL A 297 -5.72 -0.63 8.33
C VAL A 297 -5.99 -0.07 6.94
N CYS A 298 -5.09 -0.38 6.00
CA CYS A 298 -5.49 -0.47 4.61
C CYS A 298 -6.44 -1.66 4.49
#